data_AF-T0ZZI2-F1
#
_entry.id   AF-T0ZZI2-F1
#
_cell.length_a   1.000
_cell.length_b   1.000
_cell.length_c   1.000
_cell.angle_alpha   90.00
_cell.angle_beta   90.00
_cell.angle_gamma   90.00
#
_symmetry.space_group_name_H-M   'P 1'
#
loop_
_entity.id
_entity.type
_entity.pdbx_description
1 polymer ?
#
loop_
_entity_poly.entity_id
_entity_poly.type
_entity_poly.pdbx_seq_one_letter_code
_entity_poly.pdbx_strand_id
1 'polypeptide(L)'
;GISNDLKFTNNLDARVRSRLNEEKVLFPPYDALQLQDILRDRAKEAFRDGVVDPGVVERCAAYAALENGDARRALALLRLAAEMAERDRAKRITPDHVVKAKNRLEQDIILDCCRTLPPHCKVLLYAILQACERRRNGVLTGEVYDAYRRLAERLGLQPLHARSISNYVSELESLGLIR
;
A
#
# COMPACT_ATOMS: atom_id res chain seq x y z
N GLY A 1 12.63 -5.34 25.75
CA GLY A 1 11.45 -5.67 24.92
C GLY A 1 11.55 -4.94 23.60
N ILE A 2 10.77 -5.34 22.59
CA ILE A 2 10.72 -4.67 21.27
C ILE A 2 9.35 -4.02 21.13
N SER A 3 9.32 -2.73 20.75
CA SER A 3 8.08 -1.96 20.57
C SER A 3 8.23 -1.01 19.39
N ASN A 4 7.16 -0.84 18.60
CA ASN A 4 7.08 0.19 17.56
C ASN A 4 6.56 1.53 18.11
N ASP A 5 6.09 1.57 19.35
CA ASP A 5 5.67 2.80 20.02
C ASP A 5 6.81 3.38 20.86
N LEU A 6 7.38 4.49 20.39
CA LEU A 6 8.44 5.25 21.06
C LEU A 6 7.99 5.81 22.43
N LYS A 7 6.68 5.97 22.64
CA LYS A 7 6.07 6.49 23.86
C LYS A 7 5.56 5.39 24.78
N PHE A 8 5.76 4.11 24.44
CA PHE A 8 5.27 2.99 25.25
C PHE A 8 5.64 3.11 26.73
N THR A 9 6.86 3.56 27.03
CA THR A 9 7.37 3.66 28.40
C THR A 9 6.75 4.81 29.21
N ASN A 10 6.08 5.75 28.55
CA ASN A 10 5.31 6.81 29.20
C ASN A 10 3.96 6.32 29.73
N ASN A 11 3.45 5.19 29.22
CA ASN A 11 2.18 4.60 29.64
C ASN A 11 2.35 3.61 30.81
N LEU A 12 3.58 3.43 31.31
CA LEU A 12 3.88 2.55 32.44
C LEU A 12 3.74 3.29 33.77
N ASP A 13 3.21 2.60 34.77
CA ASP A 13 3.18 3.10 36.15
C ASP A 13 4.61 3.35 36.67
N ALA A 14 4.77 4.38 37.53
CA ALA A 14 6.05 4.82 38.07
C ALA A 14 6.86 3.68 38.72
N ARG A 15 6.19 2.71 39.37
CA ARG A 15 6.87 1.55 39.97
C ARG A 15 7.48 0.62 38.94
N VAL A 16 6.79 0.40 37.82
CA VAL A 16 7.25 -0.47 36.73
C VAL A 16 8.39 0.21 35.98
N ARG A 17 8.25 1.49 35.66
CA ARG A 17 9.31 2.29 35.01
C ARG A 17 10.60 2.34 35.83
N SER A 18 10.48 2.50 37.16
CA SER A 18 11.63 2.49 38.07
C SER A 18 12.35 1.14 38.13
N ARG A 19 11.63 0.02 37.93
CA ARG A 19 12.23 -1.33 37.90
C ARG A 19 12.78 -1.70 36.53
N LEU A 20 12.20 -1.15 35.45
CA LEU A 20 12.55 -1.49 34.08
C LEU A 20 13.97 -1.04 33.70
N ASN A 21 14.46 0.06 34.29
CA ASN A 21 15.79 0.64 34.05
C ASN A 21 16.16 0.62 32.54
N GLU A 22 15.34 1.28 31.73
CA GLU A 22 15.33 1.08 30.27
C GLU A 22 16.58 1.65 29.57
N GLU A 23 17.22 0.81 28.77
CA GLU A 23 18.17 1.24 27.74
C GLU A 23 17.47 1.18 26.38
N LYS A 24 17.38 2.33 25.70
CA LYS A 24 16.69 2.42 24.41
C LYS A 24 17.68 2.27 23.26
N VAL A 25 17.50 1.22 22.48
CA VAL A 25 18.17 1.06 21.18
C VAL A 25 17.15 1.38 20.10
N LEU A 26 17.44 2.36 19.25
CA LEU A 26 16.58 2.76 18.15
C LEU A 26 17.00 1.99 16.88
N PHE A 27 16.02 1.41 16.20
CA PHE A 27 16.23 0.75 14.91
C PHE A 27 15.75 1.70 13.80
N PRO A 28 16.64 2.49 13.17
CA PRO A 28 16.24 3.32 12.06
C PRO A 28 15.80 2.45 10.86
N PRO A 29 14.94 2.98 9.98
CA PRO A 29 14.65 2.32 8.72
C PRO A 29 15.94 2.15 7.91
N TYR A 30 16.01 1.08 7.10
CA TYR A 30 17.19 0.82 6.29
C TYR A 30 17.33 1.85 5.17
N ASP A 31 18.56 2.29 4.93
CA ASP A 31 18.87 3.09 3.74
C ASP A 31 18.95 2.22 2.46
N ALA A 32 19.06 2.87 1.30
CA ALA A 32 19.08 2.18 0.02
C ALA A 32 20.30 1.26 -0.15
N LEU A 33 21.45 1.56 0.46
CA LEU A 33 22.66 0.73 0.34
C LEU A 33 22.53 -0.51 1.24
N GLN A 34 22.06 -0.33 2.48
CA GLN A 34 21.76 -1.44 3.39
C GLN A 34 20.72 -2.39 2.80
N LEU A 35 19.68 -1.86 2.16
CA LEU A 35 18.69 -2.67 1.45
C LEU A 35 19.30 -3.39 0.24
N GLN A 36 20.21 -2.77 -0.51
CA GLN A 36 20.92 -3.46 -1.60
C GLN A 36 21.72 -4.65 -1.07
N ASP A 37 22.42 -4.49 0.04
CA ASP A 37 23.23 -5.56 0.62
C ASP A 37 22.35 -6.74 1.06
N ILE A 38 21.26 -6.45 1.80
CA ILE A 38 20.26 -7.45 2.20
C ILE A 38 19.69 -8.17 0.97
N LEU A 39 19.29 -7.42 -0.07
CA LEU A 39 18.71 -8.00 -1.28
C LEU A 39 19.71 -8.84 -2.07
N ARG A 40 20.98 -8.40 -2.18
CA ARG A 40 22.03 -9.16 -2.88
C ARG A 40 22.28 -10.49 -2.22
N ASP A 41 22.36 -10.52 -0.88
CA ASP A 41 22.57 -11.77 -0.16
C ASP A 41 21.40 -12.73 -0.34
N ARG A 42 20.16 -12.23 -0.25
CA ARG A 42 18.97 -13.07 -0.52
C ARG A 42 18.84 -13.48 -1.98
N ALA A 43 19.26 -12.64 -2.92
CA ALA A 43 19.22 -12.95 -4.35
C ALA A 43 20.18 -14.10 -4.71
N LYS A 44 21.35 -14.17 -4.09
CA LYS A 44 22.31 -15.28 -4.27
C LYS A 44 21.73 -16.62 -3.80
N GLU A 45 20.94 -16.62 -2.73
CA GLU A 45 20.27 -17.83 -2.23
C GLU A 45 19.05 -18.22 -3.09
N ALA A 46 18.32 -17.24 -3.60
CA ALA A 46 17.04 -17.45 -4.28
C ALA A 46 17.15 -17.68 -5.79
N PHE A 47 18.17 -17.14 -6.45
CA PHE A 47 18.31 -17.16 -7.91
C PHE A 47 19.62 -17.81 -8.35
N ARG A 48 19.62 -18.34 -9.58
CA ARG A 48 20.86 -18.80 -10.22
C ARG A 48 21.70 -17.60 -10.66
N ASP A 49 23.01 -17.81 -10.71
CA ASP A 49 23.94 -16.78 -11.19
C ASP A 49 23.58 -16.28 -12.59
N GLY A 50 23.65 -14.96 -12.77
CA GLY A 50 23.36 -14.29 -14.04
C GLY A 50 21.88 -14.18 -14.42
N VAL A 51 20.95 -14.60 -13.55
CA VAL A 51 19.50 -14.41 -13.77
C VAL A 51 19.07 -12.97 -13.42
N VAL A 52 19.67 -12.36 -12.41
CA VAL A 52 19.36 -10.99 -12.01
C VAL A 52 20.27 -10.03 -12.77
N ASP A 53 19.71 -9.18 -13.63
CA ASP A 53 20.51 -8.18 -14.34
C ASP A 53 20.97 -7.05 -13.38
N PRO A 54 22.10 -6.39 -13.70
CA PRO A 54 22.54 -5.20 -12.98
C PRO A 54 21.44 -4.13 -12.93
N GLY A 55 21.26 -3.49 -11.77
CA GLY A 55 20.26 -2.43 -11.58
C GLY A 55 18.92 -2.91 -11.03
N VAL A 56 18.63 -4.22 -11.05
CA VAL A 56 17.39 -4.77 -10.46
C VAL A 56 17.37 -4.57 -8.95
N VAL A 57 18.43 -4.98 -8.28
CA VAL A 57 18.53 -4.91 -6.81
C VAL A 57 18.56 -3.45 -6.36
N GLU A 58 19.34 -2.62 -7.05
CA GLU A 58 19.46 -1.19 -6.81
C GLU A 58 18.08 -0.49 -6.93
N ARG A 59 17.30 -0.84 -7.95
CA ARG A 59 15.97 -0.27 -8.16
C ARG A 59 14.97 -0.73 -7.10
N CYS A 60 14.98 -2.02 -6.73
CA CYS A 60 14.13 -2.53 -5.64
C CYS A 60 14.44 -1.85 -4.31
N ALA A 61 15.73 -1.73 -3.97
CA ALA A 61 16.18 -1.08 -2.75
C ALA A 61 15.83 0.41 -2.72
N ALA A 62 16.02 1.12 -3.83
CA ALA A 62 15.68 2.53 -3.95
C ALA A 62 14.19 2.78 -3.71
N TYR A 63 13.30 1.96 -4.28
CA TYR A 63 11.86 2.10 -4.05
C TYR A 63 11.47 1.85 -2.58
N ALA A 64 12.03 0.82 -1.95
CA ALA A 64 11.72 0.53 -0.56
C ALA A 64 12.28 1.58 0.41
N ALA A 65 13.50 2.09 0.15
CA ALA A 65 14.11 3.17 0.93
C ALA A 65 13.32 4.48 0.85
N LEU A 66 12.81 4.84 -0.34
CA LEU A 66 12.03 6.06 -0.53
C LEU A 66 10.72 6.06 0.26
N GLU A 67 10.10 4.89 0.44
CA GLU A 67 8.87 4.77 1.20
C GLU A 67 9.14 4.79 2.72
N ASN A 68 9.75 3.73 3.25
CA ASN A 68 9.88 3.53 4.70
C ASN A 68 11.13 2.72 5.10
N GLY A 69 12.00 2.33 4.17
CA GLY A 69 13.16 1.48 4.44
C GLY A 69 12.82 0.07 4.94
N ASP A 70 11.65 -0.48 4.60
CA ASP A 70 11.23 -1.83 5.00
C ASP A 70 11.84 -2.89 4.08
N ALA A 71 12.77 -3.70 4.61
CA ALA A 71 13.40 -4.79 3.90
C ALA A 71 12.42 -5.86 3.39
N ARG A 72 11.29 -6.07 4.08
CA ARG A 72 10.25 -7.02 3.63
C ARG A 72 9.60 -6.52 2.35
N ARG A 73 9.34 -5.21 2.23
CA ARG A 73 8.80 -4.62 1.00
C ARG A 73 9.80 -4.75 -0.14
N ALA A 74 11.07 -4.48 0.12
CA ALA A 74 12.14 -4.65 -0.87
C ALA A 74 12.21 -6.10 -1.40
N LEU A 75 12.17 -7.09 -0.50
CA LEU A 75 12.19 -8.51 -0.85
C LEU A 75 10.93 -8.94 -1.60
N ALA A 76 9.75 -8.48 -1.16
CA ALA A 76 8.49 -8.75 -1.85
C ALA A 76 8.50 -8.20 -3.28
N LEU A 77 9.04 -6.99 -3.47
CA LEU A 77 9.17 -6.38 -4.79
C LEU A 77 10.12 -7.16 -5.70
N LEU A 78 11.28 -7.59 -5.18
CA LEU A 78 12.22 -8.43 -5.94
C LEU A 78 11.59 -9.77 -6.35
N ARG A 79 10.84 -10.41 -5.44
CA ARG A 79 10.10 -11.63 -5.75
C ARG A 79 9.06 -11.38 -6.85
N LEU A 80 8.26 -10.32 -6.74
CA LEU A 80 7.26 -9.98 -7.77
C LEU A 80 7.90 -9.66 -9.12
N ALA A 81 9.08 -9.03 -9.14
CA ALA A 81 9.83 -8.81 -10.36
C ALA A 81 10.28 -10.12 -11.02
N ALA A 82 10.67 -11.11 -10.22
CA ALA A 82 10.96 -12.46 -10.72
C ALA A 82 9.71 -13.12 -11.32
N GLU A 83 8.56 -13.02 -10.65
CA GLU A 83 7.28 -13.52 -11.16
C GLU A 83 6.85 -12.82 -12.47
N MET A 84 7.14 -11.52 -12.63
CA MET A 84 6.92 -10.82 -13.90
C MET A 84 7.81 -11.38 -15.01
N ALA A 85 9.10 -11.58 -14.72
CA ALA A 85 10.04 -12.15 -15.67
C ALA A 85 9.63 -13.56 -16.11
N GLU A 86 9.18 -14.38 -15.17
CA GLU A 86 8.68 -15.73 -15.44
C GLU A 86 7.42 -15.72 -16.33
N ARG A 87 6.46 -14.83 -16.04
CA ARG A 87 5.27 -14.63 -16.88
C ARG A 87 5.63 -14.19 -18.30
N ASP A 88 6.62 -13.31 -18.44
CA ASP A 88 7.14 -12.84 -19.73
C ASP A 88 8.04 -13.89 -20.42
N ARG A 89 8.24 -15.08 -19.80
CA ARG A 89 9.18 -16.12 -20.23
C ARG A 89 10.60 -15.60 -20.48
N ALA A 90 10.98 -14.56 -19.74
CA ALA A 90 12.30 -13.96 -19.81
C ALA A 90 13.31 -14.84 -19.08
N LYS A 91 14.51 -14.97 -19.65
CA LYS A 91 15.62 -15.71 -19.02
C LYS A 91 16.27 -14.94 -17.86
N ARG A 92 16.04 -13.64 -17.79
CA ARG A 92 16.62 -12.73 -16.81
C ARG A 92 15.59 -11.76 -16.28
N ILE A 93 15.80 -11.35 -15.04
CA ILE A 93 15.05 -10.29 -14.38
C ILE A 93 15.72 -8.97 -14.77
N THR A 94 14.97 -8.06 -15.38
CA THR A 94 15.46 -6.74 -15.82
C THR A 94 14.88 -5.65 -14.93
N PRO A 95 15.47 -4.44 -14.91
CA PRO A 95 14.92 -3.30 -14.18
C PRO A 95 13.49 -2.92 -14.60
N ASP A 96 13.04 -3.31 -15.79
CA ASP A 96 11.66 -3.07 -16.26
C ASP A 96 10.66 -4.00 -15.58
N HIS A 97 11.06 -5.25 -15.29
CA HIS A 97 10.22 -6.16 -14.50
C HIS A 97 9.97 -5.62 -13.09
N VAL A 98 10.94 -4.89 -12.51
CA VAL A 98 10.77 -4.20 -11.21
C VAL A 98 9.70 -3.11 -11.29
N VAL A 99 9.72 -2.31 -12.37
CA VAL A 99 8.70 -1.27 -12.58
C VAL A 99 7.31 -1.89 -12.76
N LYS A 100 7.20 -2.95 -13.58
CA LYS A 100 5.95 -3.71 -13.73
C LYS A 100 5.47 -4.28 -12.39
N ALA A 101 6.37 -4.86 -11.61
CA ALA A 101 6.06 -5.42 -10.30
C ALA A 101 5.58 -4.37 -9.30
N LYS A 102 6.20 -3.18 -9.26
CA LYS A 102 5.77 -2.05 -8.42
C LYS A 102 4.34 -1.63 -8.78
N ASN A 103 4.09 -1.39 -10.06
CA ASN A 103 2.76 -0.97 -10.52
C ASN A 103 1.70 -2.02 -10.21
N ARG A 104 2.04 -3.30 -10.36
CA ARG A 104 1.14 -4.40 -9.98
C ARG A 104 0.87 -4.43 -8.48
N LEU A 105 1.90 -4.29 -7.64
CA LEU A 105 1.73 -4.25 -6.18
C LEU A 105 0.82 -3.09 -5.76
N GLU A 106 0.99 -1.92 -6.35
CA GLU A 106 0.11 -0.76 -6.12
C GLU A 106 -1.33 -1.05 -6.55
N GLN A 107 -1.53 -1.66 -7.73
CA GLN A 107 -2.85 -2.07 -8.21
C GLN A 107 -3.51 -3.12 -7.30
N ASP A 108 -2.75 -4.12 -6.86
CA ASP A 108 -3.25 -5.20 -5.99
C ASP A 108 -3.70 -4.63 -4.63
N ILE A 109 -2.95 -3.66 -4.06
CA ILE A 109 -3.35 -2.94 -2.84
C ILE A 109 -4.68 -2.21 -3.05
N ILE A 110 -4.82 -1.46 -4.15
CA ILE A 110 -6.06 -0.73 -4.46
C ILE A 110 -7.23 -1.71 -4.61
N LEU A 111 -7.03 -2.83 -5.30
CA LEU A 111 -8.04 -3.87 -5.49
C LEU A 111 -8.47 -4.49 -4.15
N ASP A 112 -7.52 -4.80 -3.28
CA ASP A 112 -7.81 -5.39 -1.97
C ASP A 112 -8.49 -4.39 -1.03
N CYS A 113 -8.12 -3.11 -1.07
CA CYS A 113 -8.87 -2.03 -0.42
C CYS A 113 -10.32 -2.01 -0.93
N CYS A 114 -10.52 -1.95 -2.25
CA CYS A 114 -11.85 -1.96 -2.87
C CYS A 114 -12.67 -3.21 -2.50
N ARG A 115 -12.04 -4.38 -2.36
CA ARG A 115 -12.70 -5.63 -1.96
C ARG A 115 -13.14 -5.63 -0.49
N THR A 116 -12.35 -5.04 0.39
CA THR A 116 -12.62 -4.98 1.84
C THR A 116 -13.59 -3.87 2.22
N LEU A 117 -13.83 -2.89 1.34
CA LEU A 117 -14.80 -1.81 1.57
C LEU A 117 -16.21 -2.33 1.95
N PRO A 118 -16.88 -1.66 2.91
CA PRO A 118 -18.28 -1.89 3.21
C PRO A 118 -19.19 -1.71 1.97
N PRO A 119 -20.37 -2.36 1.92
CA PRO A 119 -21.27 -2.28 0.77
C PRO A 119 -21.62 -0.86 0.34
N HIS A 120 -21.95 0.02 1.29
CA HIS A 120 -22.28 1.41 0.97
C HIS A 120 -21.08 2.19 0.42
N CYS A 121 -19.85 1.95 0.90
CA CYS A 121 -18.64 2.57 0.38
C CYS A 121 -18.35 2.13 -1.06
N LYS A 122 -18.59 0.84 -1.38
CA LYS A 122 -18.47 0.33 -2.76
C LYS A 122 -19.47 0.98 -3.71
N VAL A 123 -20.73 1.10 -3.28
CA VAL A 123 -21.79 1.76 -4.08
C VAL A 123 -21.47 3.23 -4.27
N LEU A 124 -20.98 3.90 -3.23
CA LEU A 124 -20.55 5.29 -3.30
C LEU A 124 -19.37 5.49 -4.24
N LEU A 125 -18.33 4.65 -4.14
CA LEU A 125 -17.18 4.68 -5.05
C LEU A 125 -17.63 4.50 -6.50
N TYR A 126 -18.53 3.55 -6.76
CA TYR A 126 -19.10 3.34 -8.09
C TYR A 126 -19.92 4.54 -8.58
N ALA A 127 -20.70 5.17 -7.69
CA ALA A 127 -21.46 6.38 -8.01
C ALA A 127 -20.54 7.55 -8.40
N ILE A 128 -19.43 7.73 -7.67
CA ILE A 128 -18.40 8.74 -7.98
C ILE A 128 -17.78 8.45 -9.35
N LEU A 129 -17.38 7.21 -9.63
CA LEU A 129 -16.80 6.83 -10.92
C LEU A 129 -17.74 7.15 -12.09
N GLN A 130 -19.02 6.76 -12.00
CA GLN A 130 -20.02 7.08 -13.03
C GLN A 130 -20.23 8.58 -13.23
N ALA A 131 -20.10 9.37 -12.17
CA ALA A 131 -20.25 10.81 -12.26
C ALA A 131 -19.00 11.47 -12.88
N CYS A 132 -17.81 10.98 -12.57
CA CYS A 132 -16.55 11.44 -13.17
C CYS A 132 -16.47 11.15 -14.67
N GLU A 133 -17.02 10.02 -15.14
CA GLU A 133 -17.09 9.73 -16.58
C GLU A 133 -17.93 10.76 -17.36
N ARG A 134 -18.89 11.41 -16.70
CA ARG A 134 -19.79 12.39 -17.31
C ARG A 134 -19.24 13.83 -17.29
N ARG A 135 -18.30 14.14 -16.39
CA ARG A 135 -17.71 15.49 -16.25
C ARG A 135 -16.20 15.41 -15.99
N ARG A 136 -15.42 16.07 -16.85
CA ARG A 136 -13.95 16.17 -16.70
C ARG A 136 -13.46 17.09 -15.57
N ASN A 137 -14.30 17.99 -15.04
CA ASN A 137 -13.89 19.08 -14.13
C ASN A 137 -14.38 18.90 -12.68
N GLY A 138 -14.41 17.66 -12.19
CA GLY A 138 -14.87 17.34 -10.84
C GLY A 138 -16.39 17.17 -10.74
N VAL A 139 -16.82 16.52 -9.66
CA VAL A 139 -18.20 16.14 -9.40
C VAL A 139 -18.69 16.83 -8.13
N LEU A 140 -19.89 17.39 -8.16
CA LEU A 140 -20.51 17.99 -6.97
C LEU A 140 -21.01 16.89 -6.02
N THR A 141 -20.84 17.09 -4.70
CA THR A 141 -21.27 16.14 -3.67
C THR A 141 -22.76 15.81 -3.76
N GLY A 142 -23.61 16.75 -4.19
CA GLY A 142 -25.03 16.52 -4.42
C GLY A 142 -25.31 15.54 -5.58
N GLU A 143 -24.56 15.66 -6.68
CA GLU A 143 -24.69 14.75 -7.82
C GLU A 143 -24.24 13.32 -7.46
N VAL A 144 -23.17 13.22 -6.66
CA VAL A 144 -22.69 11.94 -6.11
C VAL A 144 -23.76 11.31 -5.22
N TYR A 145 -24.38 12.10 -4.33
CA TYR A 145 -25.43 11.60 -3.45
C TYR A 145 -26.64 11.08 -4.23
N ASP A 146 -27.10 11.81 -5.24
CA ASP A 146 -28.22 11.38 -6.07
C ASP A 146 -27.90 10.11 -6.88
N ALA A 147 -26.68 10.00 -7.40
CA ALA A 147 -26.20 8.80 -8.07
C ALA A 147 -26.12 7.61 -7.10
N TYR A 148 -25.55 7.80 -5.92
CA TYR A 148 -25.47 6.81 -4.85
C TYR A 148 -26.86 6.33 -4.44
N ARG A 149 -27.80 7.24 -4.19
CA ARG A 149 -29.15 6.91 -3.73
C ARG A 149 -29.87 6.00 -4.73
N ARG A 150 -29.84 6.38 -6.01
CA ARG A 150 -30.43 5.56 -7.09
C ARG A 150 -29.80 4.17 -7.19
N LEU A 151 -28.47 4.08 -7.01
CA LEU A 151 -27.75 2.80 -7.04
C LEU A 151 -28.06 1.94 -5.81
N ALA A 152 -28.11 2.53 -4.62
CA ALA A 152 -28.47 1.84 -3.39
C ALA A 152 -29.88 1.26 -3.48
N GLU A 153 -30.86 2.05 -3.93
CA GLU A 153 -32.24 1.60 -4.13
C GLU A 153 -32.32 0.45 -5.15
N ARG A 154 -31.61 0.55 -6.28
CA ARG A 154 -31.53 -0.52 -7.29
C ARG A 154 -30.92 -1.83 -6.78
N LEU A 155 -30.01 -1.74 -5.80
CA LEU A 155 -29.35 -2.89 -5.18
C LEU A 155 -30.12 -3.41 -3.96
N GLY A 156 -31.30 -2.86 -3.65
CA GLY A 156 -32.11 -3.26 -2.49
C GLY A 156 -31.53 -2.79 -1.15
N LEU A 157 -30.59 -1.84 -1.16
CA LEU A 157 -30.00 -1.26 0.04
C LEU A 157 -30.80 -0.03 0.48
N GLN A 158 -31.01 0.12 1.79
CA GLN A 158 -31.59 1.33 2.36
C GLN A 158 -30.60 2.50 2.21
N PRO A 159 -30.94 3.59 1.52
CA PRO A 159 -30.03 4.71 1.33
C PRO A 159 -29.66 5.37 2.66
N LEU A 160 -28.37 5.68 2.82
CA LEU A 160 -27.90 6.45 3.96
C LEU A 160 -28.24 7.93 3.82
N HIS A 161 -28.28 8.63 4.96
CA HIS A 161 -28.46 10.08 5.00
C HIS A 161 -27.27 10.81 4.36
N ALA A 162 -27.53 11.96 3.75
CA ALA A 162 -26.51 12.78 3.08
C ALA A 162 -25.27 13.07 3.95
N ARG A 163 -25.46 13.32 5.27
CA ARG A 163 -24.36 13.55 6.21
C ARG A 163 -23.42 12.34 6.34
N SER A 164 -23.96 11.12 6.33
CA SER A 164 -23.15 9.91 6.40
C SER A 164 -22.32 9.72 5.13
N ILE A 165 -22.85 10.13 3.98
CA ILE A 165 -22.13 10.06 2.70
C ILE A 165 -20.91 10.97 2.70
N SER A 166 -20.99 12.19 3.26
CA SER A 166 -19.81 13.03 3.43
C SER A 166 -18.69 12.35 4.22
N ASN A 167 -19.02 11.65 5.31
CA ASN A 167 -18.03 10.90 6.08
C ASN A 167 -17.39 9.77 5.26
N TYR A 168 -18.19 9.03 4.48
CA TYR A 168 -17.68 7.97 3.62
C TYR A 168 -16.86 8.49 2.44
N VAL A 169 -17.17 9.68 1.91
CA VAL A 169 -16.31 10.37 0.93
C VAL A 169 -14.95 10.65 1.56
N SER A 170 -14.92 11.25 2.76
CA SER A 170 -13.65 11.50 3.47
C SER A 170 -12.89 10.22 3.81
N GLU A 171 -13.59 9.12 4.11
CA GLU A 171 -12.97 7.80 4.29
C GLU A 171 -12.31 7.31 2.99
N LEU A 172 -12.99 7.40 1.84
CA LEU A 172 -12.44 7.04 0.54
C LEU A 172 -11.26 7.94 0.13
N GLU A 173 -11.30 9.23 0.47
CA GLU A 173 -10.17 10.16 0.31
C GLU A 173 -8.98 9.75 1.18
N SER A 174 -9.22 9.38 2.44
CA SER A 174 -8.16 8.95 3.36
C SER A 174 -7.48 7.65 2.91
N LEU A 175 -8.22 6.78 2.23
CA LEU A 175 -7.71 5.57 1.58
C LEU A 175 -6.96 5.86 0.26
N GLY A 176 -6.97 7.11 -0.22
CA GLY A 176 -6.34 7.52 -1.47
C GLY A 176 -7.05 7.02 -2.73
N LEU A 177 -8.30 6.55 -2.61
CA LEU A 177 -9.07 6.01 -3.73
C LEU A 177 -9.69 7.11 -4.62
N ILE A 178 -9.89 8.30 -4.06
CA ILE A 178 -10.45 9.47 -4.74
C ILE A 178 -9.65 10.74 -4.38
N ARG A 179 -9.73 11.78 -5.22
CA ARG A 179 -9.06 13.08 -5.08
C ARG A 179 -9.94 14.22 -5.56
#